data_AF-A0A956DEG0-F1
#
_entry.id   AF-A0A956DEG0-F1
#
_cell.length_a   1.000
_cell.length_b   1.000
_cell.length_c   1.000
_cell.angle_alpha   90.00
_cell.angle_beta   90.00
_cell.angle_gamma   90.00
#
_symmetry.space_group_name_H-M   'P 1'
#
loop_
_entity.id
_entity.type
_entity.pdbx_description
1 polymer ?
#
loop_
_entity_poly.entity_id
_entity_poly.type
_entity_poly.pdbx_seq_one_letter_code
_entity_poly.pdbx_strand_id
1 'polypeptide(L)'
;MRRAFATCLLLCGVACSTPTNVVDLDGDGVAAPEDCDDRSPHVSPLETEVPYDGIDQDCDPTTRDDDLDDDGFGVREGDCDDSDPRRFPGHGEVPYDGVDQDCSGGDLVDVDRDGYAAADDCDDTRSDVSPAGVETCGDGLDQDCDGEDPTCDAFDRDGDGYTSAEGDCRDHDASVHPAAEEVPYDGIDQDCDPATSDVDVDVDGDGFARDGGDCDDDDAGVFPFATETPYDGIDQDCDASTPDDDLDGDGWRRVDDCDDGDPAIHPSATEVPYDGIDQDCTSGDLVDVDDGDGSLVCDGDCDDGNNTRYPGAPELCDGLDNDCDGEIDNVDVDGDGFSDIACGGTDCDDRSPLAAPDMVEICGDGADNDCNTVIDDLDADGDGVISRACGGTDCNDSSELA
;
A
#
# COMPACT_ATOMS: atom_id res chain seq x y z
N MET A 1 105.74 -51.20 -77.97
CA MET A 1 107.21 -51.43 -77.94
C MET A 1 107.90 -50.12 -77.65
N ARG A 2 108.81 -50.11 -76.67
CA ARG A 2 110.03 -49.28 -76.53
C ARG A 2 109.91 -47.76 -76.74
N ARG A 3 110.06 -46.99 -75.66
CA ARG A 3 111.30 -46.29 -75.19
C ARG A 3 111.31 -44.84 -75.70
N ALA A 4 111.09 -43.82 -74.86
CA ALA A 4 111.90 -43.32 -73.73
C ALA A 4 112.99 -42.31 -74.15
N PHE A 5 113.20 -41.34 -73.24
CA PHE A 5 114.29 -40.35 -73.10
C PHE A 5 114.10 -39.02 -73.83
N ALA A 6 114.38 -37.85 -73.24
CA ALA A 6 114.99 -37.47 -71.96
C ALA A 6 114.56 -36.00 -71.68
N THR A 7 114.11 -35.61 -70.48
CA THR A 7 114.87 -35.23 -69.26
C THR A 7 115.63 -33.89 -69.36
N CYS A 8 115.52 -33.12 -68.26
CA CYS A 8 116.33 -31.97 -67.80
C CYS A 8 115.92 -30.59 -68.32
N LEU A 9 115.83 -29.51 -67.51
CA LEU A 9 116.06 -29.31 -66.07
C LEU A 9 115.63 -27.86 -65.71
N LEU A 10 114.96 -27.72 -64.56
CA LEU A 10 114.95 -26.61 -63.57
C LEU A 10 114.56 -25.13 -63.90
N LEU A 11 113.71 -24.64 -62.95
CA LEU A 11 113.67 -23.31 -62.28
C LEU A 11 112.99 -22.12 -62.98
N CYS A 12 111.79 -21.73 -62.51
CA CYS A 12 111.50 -20.53 -61.69
C CYS A 12 109.98 -20.28 -61.70
N GLY A 13 109.38 -19.99 -60.53
CA GLY A 13 107.93 -19.81 -60.38
C GLY A 13 107.44 -18.40 -60.73
N VAL A 14 106.24 -18.32 -61.30
CA VAL A 14 105.28 -17.20 -61.23
C VAL A 14 103.87 -17.80 -61.37
N ALA A 15 102.94 -17.32 -60.56
CA ALA A 15 101.53 -17.70 -60.55
C ALA A 15 100.81 -17.42 -61.89
N CYS A 16 99.83 -18.25 -62.23
CA CYS A 16 98.86 -17.98 -63.28
C CYS A 16 97.47 -17.94 -62.64
N SER A 17 96.87 -16.76 -62.57
CA SER A 17 95.42 -16.60 -62.39
C SER A 17 94.73 -17.08 -63.66
N THR A 18 93.76 -17.98 -63.54
CA THR A 18 92.83 -18.32 -64.62
C THR A 18 91.61 -17.40 -64.55
N PRO A 19 91.16 -16.78 -65.65
CA PRO A 19 89.86 -16.11 -65.70
C PRO A 19 88.75 -17.17 -65.77
N THR A 20 87.68 -17.01 -64.99
CA THR A 20 86.41 -17.70 -65.25
C THR A 20 85.76 -16.99 -66.45
N ASN A 21 85.90 -17.56 -67.63
CA ASN A 21 85.06 -17.18 -68.77
C ASN A 21 83.64 -17.67 -68.45
N VAL A 22 82.78 -16.73 -68.07
CA VAL A 22 81.33 -16.93 -68.14
C VAL A 22 80.99 -16.79 -69.62
N VAL A 23 80.49 -17.86 -70.24
CA VAL A 23 80.26 -17.94 -71.69
C VAL A 23 78.76 -17.86 -71.90
N ASP A 24 78.31 -16.77 -72.51
CA ASP A 24 77.00 -16.65 -73.17
C ASP A 24 76.97 -17.64 -74.35
N LEU A 25 76.19 -18.72 -74.21
CA LEU A 25 76.22 -19.88 -75.11
C LEU A 25 75.18 -19.78 -76.24
N ASP A 26 74.08 -19.06 -76.06
CA ASP A 26 73.08 -18.83 -77.10
C ASP A 26 73.19 -17.46 -77.80
N GLY A 27 73.98 -16.55 -77.24
CA GLY A 27 74.36 -15.28 -77.84
C GLY A 27 73.35 -14.15 -77.63
N ASP A 28 72.50 -14.23 -76.62
CA ASP A 28 71.48 -13.23 -76.32
C ASP A 28 72.02 -12.00 -75.56
N GLY A 29 73.25 -12.08 -75.06
CA GLY A 29 73.96 -11.01 -74.35
C GLY A 29 73.86 -11.05 -72.84
N VAL A 30 73.12 -12.01 -72.27
CA VAL A 30 73.14 -12.39 -70.85
C VAL A 30 73.94 -13.70 -70.74
N ALA A 31 74.46 -14.01 -69.55
CA ALA A 31 75.18 -15.27 -69.34
C ALA A 31 74.83 -15.81 -67.96
N ALA A 32 74.99 -17.12 -67.75
CA ALA A 32 74.77 -17.73 -66.44
C ALA A 32 75.64 -17.07 -65.34
N PRO A 33 75.15 -16.84 -64.11
CA PRO A 33 73.90 -17.35 -63.55
C PRO A 33 72.68 -16.42 -63.71
N GLU A 34 72.83 -15.26 -64.31
CA GLU A 34 71.69 -14.33 -64.51
C GLU A 34 70.71 -14.84 -65.59
N ASP A 35 71.19 -15.62 -66.54
CA ASP A 35 70.39 -16.35 -67.53
C ASP A 35 69.96 -17.72 -66.98
N CYS A 36 68.64 -17.99 -66.96
CA CYS A 36 68.06 -19.21 -66.43
C CYS A 36 68.04 -20.38 -67.43
N ASP A 37 68.21 -20.15 -68.74
CA ASP A 37 68.49 -21.18 -69.75
C ASP A 37 69.42 -20.65 -70.85
N ASP A 38 70.73 -20.66 -70.53
CA ASP A 38 71.90 -20.31 -71.37
C ASP A 38 72.11 -21.24 -72.59
N ARG A 39 71.02 -21.67 -73.20
CA ARG A 39 70.91 -22.44 -74.44
C ARG A 39 69.74 -21.97 -75.30
N SER A 40 68.91 -21.08 -74.78
CA SER A 40 67.71 -20.56 -75.40
C SER A 40 67.78 -19.04 -75.42
N PRO A 41 68.01 -18.40 -76.59
CA PRO A 41 68.12 -16.94 -76.69
C PRO A 41 66.76 -16.22 -76.56
N HIS A 42 65.77 -16.92 -76.01
CA HIS A 42 64.39 -16.48 -75.72
C HIS A 42 64.04 -16.69 -74.24
N VAL A 43 65.03 -17.00 -73.40
CA VAL A 43 64.88 -17.22 -71.97
C VAL A 43 65.99 -16.46 -71.26
N SER A 44 65.72 -15.23 -70.87
CA SER A 44 66.62 -14.41 -70.06
C SER A 44 65.91 -13.21 -69.43
N PRO A 45 66.47 -12.55 -68.40
CA PRO A 45 65.87 -11.36 -67.76
C PRO A 45 65.61 -10.15 -68.66
N LEU A 46 65.93 -10.22 -69.95
CA LEU A 46 65.66 -9.19 -70.94
C LEU A 46 64.43 -9.50 -71.81
N GLU A 47 63.97 -10.74 -71.82
CA GLU A 47 62.76 -11.15 -72.50
C GLU A 47 61.52 -10.69 -71.70
N THR A 48 60.35 -10.81 -72.30
CA THR A 48 59.07 -10.52 -71.65
C THR A 48 58.30 -11.81 -71.57
N GLU A 49 57.72 -12.11 -70.41
CA GLU A 49 56.88 -13.28 -70.25
C GLU A 49 55.72 -13.28 -71.25
N VAL A 50 55.53 -14.44 -71.88
CA VAL A 50 54.50 -14.81 -72.84
C VAL A 50 53.61 -15.83 -72.12
N PRO A 51 52.44 -15.40 -71.62
CA PRO A 51 51.60 -16.27 -70.83
C PRO A 51 51.15 -17.55 -71.57
N TYR A 52 51.06 -18.63 -70.80
CA TYR A 52 50.60 -19.98 -71.13
C TYR A 52 51.40 -20.74 -72.19
N ASP A 53 52.70 -20.47 -72.33
CA ASP A 53 53.59 -21.24 -73.21
C ASP A 53 54.45 -22.28 -72.47
N GLY A 54 54.37 -22.31 -71.13
CA GLY A 54 54.98 -23.30 -70.25
C GLY A 54 56.48 -23.10 -70.03
N ILE A 55 56.99 -21.93 -70.42
CA ILE A 55 58.37 -21.50 -70.21
C ILE A 55 58.32 -20.33 -69.20
N ASP A 56 59.42 -20.05 -68.52
CA ASP A 56 59.63 -18.80 -67.77
C ASP A 56 60.69 -18.06 -68.58
N GLN A 57 60.26 -17.11 -69.42
CA GLN A 57 61.11 -16.45 -70.40
C GLN A 57 61.89 -15.30 -69.79
N ASP A 58 61.33 -14.57 -68.83
CA ASP A 58 62.01 -13.45 -68.19
C ASP A 58 62.79 -13.81 -66.92
N CYS A 59 62.85 -15.10 -66.58
CA CYS A 59 63.56 -15.64 -65.42
C CYS A 59 63.10 -15.03 -64.09
N ASP A 60 61.90 -14.44 -64.04
CA ASP A 60 61.30 -13.89 -62.85
C ASP A 60 60.17 -14.84 -62.38
N PRO A 61 60.38 -15.59 -61.28
CA PRO A 61 59.36 -16.52 -60.78
C PRO A 61 58.12 -15.82 -60.21
N THR A 62 58.07 -14.47 -60.22
CA THR A 62 56.89 -13.69 -59.84
C THR A 62 55.98 -13.34 -61.01
N THR A 63 56.46 -13.37 -62.25
CA THR A 63 55.65 -13.26 -63.49
C THR A 63 55.24 -14.65 -63.93
N ARG A 64 54.23 -15.21 -63.28
CA ARG A 64 53.82 -16.60 -63.51
C ARG A 64 53.21 -16.77 -64.91
N ASP A 65 53.71 -17.77 -65.64
CA ASP A 65 53.22 -18.17 -66.97
C ASP A 65 51.71 -18.49 -66.99
N ASP A 66 51.13 -18.93 -65.87
CA ASP A 66 49.75 -19.40 -65.78
C ASP A 66 48.82 -18.62 -64.85
N ASP A 67 49.22 -17.43 -64.36
CA ASP A 67 48.50 -16.58 -63.38
C ASP A 67 48.73 -15.11 -63.76
N LEU A 68 47.98 -14.61 -64.76
CA LEU A 68 48.25 -13.34 -65.45
C LEU A 68 47.87 -12.08 -64.62
N ASP A 69 46.98 -12.20 -63.65
CA ASP A 69 46.57 -11.10 -62.78
C ASP A 69 47.16 -11.14 -61.36
N ASP A 70 48.03 -12.12 -61.10
CA ASP A 70 48.79 -12.32 -59.86
C ASP A 70 47.91 -12.52 -58.61
N ASP A 71 46.72 -13.08 -58.75
CA ASP A 71 45.84 -13.39 -57.61
C ASP A 71 46.19 -14.72 -56.91
N GLY A 72 47.02 -15.53 -57.56
CA GLY A 72 47.50 -16.79 -57.05
C GLY A 72 46.75 -18.02 -57.56
N PHE A 73 45.78 -17.86 -58.47
CA PHE A 73 45.03 -18.91 -59.14
C PHE A 73 45.18 -18.81 -60.65
N GLY A 74 45.70 -19.85 -61.28
CA GLY A 74 45.68 -19.93 -62.74
C GLY A 74 44.40 -20.52 -63.32
N VAL A 75 44.19 -20.37 -64.64
CA VAL A 75 43.12 -21.05 -65.41
C VAL A 75 43.01 -22.55 -65.09
N ARG A 76 44.13 -23.21 -64.81
CA ARG A 76 44.18 -24.66 -64.50
C ARG A 76 43.75 -25.00 -63.08
N GLU A 77 43.76 -24.02 -62.19
CA GLU A 77 43.40 -24.12 -60.78
C GLU A 77 41.94 -23.72 -60.53
N GLY A 78 41.24 -23.23 -61.56
CA GLY A 78 39.81 -22.98 -61.55
C GLY A 78 39.43 -21.52 -61.74
N ASP A 79 40.41 -20.64 -62.00
CA ASP A 79 40.16 -19.25 -62.38
C ASP A 79 39.30 -19.18 -63.65
N CYS A 80 38.20 -18.43 -63.56
CA CYS A 80 37.25 -18.25 -64.64
C CYS A 80 37.51 -16.99 -65.48
N ASP A 81 38.41 -16.11 -65.05
CA ASP A 81 38.93 -14.93 -65.77
C ASP A 81 40.27 -14.45 -65.22
N ASP A 82 41.35 -15.10 -65.70
CA ASP A 82 42.78 -14.87 -65.39
C ASP A 82 43.30 -13.46 -65.74
N SER A 83 42.41 -12.53 -66.07
CA SER A 83 42.73 -11.12 -66.31
C SER A 83 42.10 -10.17 -65.29
N ASP A 84 41.30 -10.70 -64.35
CA ASP A 84 40.64 -9.96 -63.28
C ASP A 84 40.91 -10.64 -61.92
N PRO A 85 41.75 -10.05 -61.04
CA PRO A 85 42.22 -10.67 -59.79
C PRO A 85 41.14 -10.76 -58.70
N ARG A 86 39.87 -10.69 -59.10
CA ARG A 86 38.66 -10.82 -58.28
C ARG A 86 37.79 -11.96 -58.77
N ARG A 87 38.23 -12.74 -59.76
CA ARG A 87 37.40 -13.76 -60.43
C ARG A 87 38.02 -15.14 -60.32
N PHE A 88 38.17 -15.61 -59.09
CA PHE A 88 38.83 -16.87 -58.77
C PHE A 88 38.04 -17.71 -57.75
N PRO A 89 38.29 -19.03 -57.69
CA PRO A 89 37.61 -19.92 -56.75
C PRO A 89 37.62 -19.45 -55.29
N GLY A 90 36.43 -19.16 -54.76
CA GLY A 90 36.25 -18.76 -53.36
C GLY A 90 36.49 -17.28 -53.08
N HIS A 91 36.59 -16.43 -54.11
CA HIS A 91 36.45 -14.99 -53.94
C HIS A 91 35.05 -14.62 -53.41
N GLY A 92 34.89 -13.42 -52.84
CA GLY A 92 33.58 -12.95 -52.37
C GLY A 92 32.71 -12.47 -53.52
N GLU A 93 31.46 -12.92 -53.55
CA GLU A 93 30.48 -12.50 -54.53
C GLU A 93 29.97 -11.06 -54.27
N VAL A 94 29.75 -10.31 -55.35
CA VAL A 94 29.00 -9.04 -55.34
C VAL A 94 27.64 -9.32 -55.97
N PRO A 95 26.57 -9.43 -55.18
CA PRO A 95 25.27 -9.83 -55.71
C PRO A 95 24.76 -8.91 -56.82
N TYR A 96 24.17 -9.51 -57.85
CA TYR A 96 23.42 -8.87 -58.93
C TYR A 96 24.23 -8.01 -59.90
N ASP A 97 25.55 -8.13 -59.93
CA ASP A 97 26.38 -7.42 -60.91
C ASP A 97 26.57 -8.21 -62.22
N GLY A 98 26.04 -9.43 -62.28
CA GLY A 98 26.06 -10.34 -63.42
C GLY A 98 27.41 -11.02 -63.63
N VAL A 99 28.34 -10.92 -62.67
CA VAL A 99 29.67 -11.50 -62.73
C VAL A 99 29.77 -12.62 -61.70
N ASP A 100 30.20 -13.79 -62.14
CA ASP A 100 30.57 -14.91 -61.26
C ASP A 100 32.01 -14.64 -60.78
N GLN A 101 32.17 -14.15 -59.55
CA GLN A 101 33.49 -13.82 -58.98
C GLN A 101 34.15 -15.03 -58.33
N ASP A 102 33.37 -15.96 -57.79
CA ASP A 102 33.87 -17.13 -57.09
C ASP A 102 33.98 -18.38 -57.97
N CYS A 103 33.61 -18.25 -59.25
CA CYS A 103 33.62 -19.27 -60.28
C CYS A 103 32.77 -20.51 -59.93
N SER A 104 31.70 -20.35 -59.14
CA SER A 104 30.89 -21.46 -58.61
C SER A 104 29.61 -21.77 -59.40
N GLY A 105 29.33 -21.04 -60.49
CA GLY A 105 28.22 -21.36 -61.39
C GLY A 105 27.31 -20.19 -61.75
N GLY A 106 27.65 -18.96 -61.33
CA GLY A 106 26.96 -17.73 -61.64
C GLY A 106 27.03 -16.72 -60.49
N ASP A 107 26.71 -15.47 -60.80
CA ASP A 107 26.52 -14.39 -59.82
C ASP A 107 25.52 -14.78 -58.73
N LEU A 108 25.78 -14.37 -57.48
CA LEU A 108 24.91 -14.61 -56.34
C LEU A 108 23.56 -13.89 -56.49
N VAL A 109 22.48 -14.67 -56.64
CA VAL A 109 21.11 -14.17 -56.84
C VAL A 109 20.17 -14.37 -55.64
N ASP A 110 20.65 -15.05 -54.60
CA ASP A 110 19.94 -15.39 -53.35
C ASP A 110 20.93 -15.13 -52.19
N VAL A 111 20.84 -13.95 -51.60
CA VAL A 111 21.82 -13.40 -50.65
C VAL A 111 21.59 -13.97 -49.24
N ASP A 112 20.35 -14.16 -48.82
CA ASP A 112 20.02 -14.67 -47.49
C ASP A 112 19.87 -16.20 -47.40
N ARG A 113 19.81 -16.88 -48.56
CA ARG A 113 19.80 -18.33 -48.73
C ARG A 113 18.54 -19.01 -48.23
N ASP A 114 17.41 -18.35 -48.36
CA ASP A 114 16.12 -18.94 -48.04
C ASP A 114 15.55 -19.80 -49.20
N GLY A 115 16.18 -19.73 -50.38
CA GLY A 115 15.84 -20.50 -51.57
C GLY A 115 15.00 -19.75 -52.59
N TYR A 116 14.69 -18.47 -52.35
CA TYR A 116 14.12 -17.54 -53.31
C TYR A 116 15.22 -16.60 -53.82
N ALA A 117 15.09 -16.16 -55.08
CA ALA A 117 16.03 -15.22 -55.67
C ALA A 117 15.38 -13.84 -55.71
N ALA A 118 16.16 -12.78 -55.79
CA ALA A 118 15.70 -11.38 -55.67
C ALA A 118 14.64 -10.93 -56.69
N ALA A 119 14.35 -11.75 -57.70
CA ALA A 119 13.25 -11.51 -58.63
C ALA A 119 11.88 -11.94 -58.08
N ASP A 120 11.88 -12.94 -57.20
CA ASP A 120 10.71 -13.54 -56.56
C ASP A 120 10.62 -13.18 -55.06
N ASP A 121 11.69 -12.65 -54.47
CA ASP A 121 11.77 -12.18 -53.09
C ASP A 121 11.68 -10.63 -53.01
N CYS A 122 10.78 -10.14 -52.15
CA CYS A 122 10.57 -8.71 -51.93
C CYS A 122 11.65 -8.05 -51.05
N ASP A 123 12.43 -8.81 -50.27
CA ASP A 123 13.66 -8.38 -49.59
C ASP A 123 14.67 -9.54 -49.46
N ASP A 124 15.42 -9.80 -50.54
CA ASP A 124 16.44 -10.87 -50.64
C ASP A 124 17.62 -10.76 -49.64
N THR A 125 17.61 -9.77 -48.75
CA THR A 125 18.60 -9.65 -47.68
C THR A 125 18.11 -10.23 -46.35
N ARG A 126 16.89 -10.78 -46.32
CA ARG A 126 16.16 -11.20 -45.14
C ARG A 126 15.50 -12.55 -45.33
N SER A 127 16.10 -13.59 -44.75
CA SER A 127 15.60 -14.97 -44.86
C SER A 127 14.22 -15.24 -44.25
N ASP A 128 13.61 -14.25 -43.60
CA ASP A 128 12.26 -14.28 -43.06
C ASP A 128 11.21 -13.61 -43.98
N VAL A 129 11.65 -13.02 -45.09
CA VAL A 129 10.85 -12.36 -46.11
C VAL A 129 11.03 -13.13 -47.41
N SER A 130 9.96 -13.77 -47.91
CA SER A 130 9.91 -14.43 -49.22
C SER A 130 8.50 -14.96 -49.50
N PRO A 131 8.17 -15.46 -50.70
CA PRO A 131 6.85 -16.04 -50.99
C PRO A 131 6.38 -17.20 -50.09
N ALA A 132 7.22 -17.72 -49.19
CA ALA A 132 6.85 -18.70 -48.18
C ALA A 132 7.02 -18.19 -46.73
N GLY A 133 7.29 -16.90 -46.56
CA GLY A 133 7.36 -16.23 -45.27
C GLY A 133 6.03 -16.33 -44.52
N VAL A 134 6.11 -16.12 -43.21
CA VAL A 134 4.95 -16.10 -42.33
C VAL A 134 4.84 -14.69 -41.79
N GLU A 135 3.70 -14.07 -42.06
CA GLU A 135 3.40 -12.70 -41.66
C GLU A 135 3.61 -12.45 -40.16
N THR A 136 4.39 -11.41 -39.87
CA THR A 136 4.45 -10.83 -38.54
C THR A 136 3.63 -9.55 -38.57
N CYS A 137 2.37 -9.66 -38.14
CA CYS A 137 1.40 -8.58 -38.24
C CYS A 137 1.94 -7.21 -37.76
N GLY A 138 1.65 -6.17 -38.53
CA GLY A 138 1.84 -4.76 -38.17
C GLY A 138 3.28 -4.35 -37.89
N ASP A 139 4.27 -5.14 -38.31
CA ASP A 139 5.69 -4.81 -38.15
C ASP A 139 6.25 -3.97 -39.33
N GLY A 140 5.41 -3.71 -40.34
CA GLY A 140 5.72 -2.88 -41.50
C GLY A 140 6.50 -3.60 -42.58
N LEU A 141 6.64 -4.92 -42.49
CA LEU A 141 7.21 -5.78 -43.51
C LEU A 141 6.11 -6.68 -44.08
N ASP A 142 6.27 -7.05 -45.34
CA ASP A 142 5.42 -8.00 -46.07
C ASP A 142 6.28 -9.25 -46.18
N GLN A 143 6.14 -10.18 -45.23
CA GLN A 143 7.02 -11.34 -45.13
C GLN A 143 6.70 -12.39 -46.18
N ASP A 144 5.46 -12.49 -46.65
CA ASP A 144 5.04 -13.47 -47.65
C ASP A 144 4.99 -12.91 -49.10
N CYS A 145 5.36 -11.65 -49.26
CA CYS A 145 5.41 -10.91 -50.52
C CYS A 145 4.06 -10.87 -51.28
N ASP A 146 2.92 -10.99 -50.58
CA ASP A 146 1.59 -10.91 -51.17
C ASP A 146 1.07 -9.46 -51.34
N GLY A 147 1.78 -8.50 -50.75
CA GLY A 147 1.50 -7.07 -50.81
C GLY A 147 0.66 -6.55 -49.63
N GLU A 148 0.37 -7.39 -48.64
CA GLU A 148 -0.35 -7.03 -47.43
C GLU A 148 0.56 -7.19 -46.19
N ASP A 149 0.44 -6.26 -45.25
CA ASP A 149 0.96 -6.40 -43.88
C ASP A 149 -0.29 -6.42 -42.98
N PRO A 150 -0.79 -7.60 -42.57
CA PRO A 150 -2.04 -7.70 -41.85
C PRO A 150 -1.93 -7.00 -40.50
N THR A 151 -2.95 -6.24 -40.14
CA THR A 151 -3.04 -5.67 -38.80
C THR A 151 -3.16 -6.78 -37.77
N CYS A 152 -2.55 -6.59 -36.60
CA CYS A 152 -2.56 -7.60 -35.55
C CYS A 152 -3.93 -7.96 -35.01
N ASP A 153 -4.93 -7.12 -35.24
CA ASP A 153 -6.29 -7.39 -34.82
C ASP A 153 -6.95 -8.55 -35.60
N ALA A 154 -6.35 -9.00 -36.69
CA ALA A 154 -6.85 -10.08 -37.54
C ALA A 154 -6.20 -11.44 -37.26
N PHE A 155 -5.29 -11.52 -36.29
CA PHE A 155 -4.55 -12.75 -35.96
C PHE A 155 -4.97 -13.26 -34.60
N ASP A 156 -5.30 -14.55 -34.52
CA ASP A 156 -5.58 -15.25 -33.27
C ASP A 156 -4.24 -15.66 -32.65
N ARG A 157 -3.70 -14.82 -31.76
CA ARG A 157 -2.34 -14.97 -31.25
C ARG A 157 -2.21 -16.04 -30.17
N ASP A 158 -3.26 -16.34 -29.42
CA ASP A 158 -3.25 -17.34 -28.35
C ASP A 158 -3.91 -18.68 -28.73
N GLY A 159 -4.65 -18.70 -29.84
CA GLY A 159 -5.19 -19.91 -30.48
C GLY A 159 -6.54 -20.35 -29.93
N ASP A 160 -7.33 -19.45 -29.33
CA ASP A 160 -8.66 -19.77 -28.81
C ASP A 160 -9.80 -19.70 -29.85
N GLY A 161 -9.48 -19.18 -31.05
CA GLY A 161 -10.40 -19.05 -32.17
C GLY A 161 -11.10 -17.70 -32.25
N TYR A 162 -10.74 -16.72 -31.43
CA TYR A 162 -11.19 -15.34 -31.49
C TYR A 162 -10.01 -14.41 -31.76
N THR A 163 -10.25 -13.36 -32.54
CA THR A 163 -9.29 -12.30 -32.79
C THR A 163 -9.74 -11.01 -32.12
N SER A 164 -8.81 -10.07 -31.92
CA SER A 164 -9.17 -8.74 -31.40
C SER A 164 -10.25 -8.05 -32.26
N ALA A 165 -10.29 -8.30 -33.58
CA ALA A 165 -11.33 -7.80 -34.47
C ALA A 165 -12.71 -8.47 -34.27
N GLU A 166 -12.73 -9.69 -33.71
CA GLU A 166 -13.94 -10.45 -33.38
C GLU A 166 -14.42 -10.20 -31.94
N GLY A 167 -13.72 -9.34 -31.19
CA GLY A 167 -14.12 -8.89 -29.86
C GLY A 167 -13.28 -9.45 -28.72
N ASP A 168 -12.17 -10.14 -29.01
CA ASP A 168 -11.23 -10.55 -27.98
C ASP A 168 -10.54 -9.32 -27.36
N CYS A 169 -10.73 -9.16 -26.05
CA CYS A 169 -10.20 -8.08 -25.25
C CYS A 169 -8.79 -8.36 -24.71
N ARG A 170 -8.30 -9.60 -24.78
CA ARG A 170 -6.93 -10.01 -24.42
C ARG A 170 -6.42 -11.17 -25.31
N ASP A 171 -6.18 -10.84 -26.58
CA ASP A 171 -5.60 -11.66 -27.66
C ASP A 171 -4.31 -12.49 -27.35
N HIS A 172 -3.69 -12.35 -26.18
CA HIS A 172 -2.53 -13.15 -25.77
C HIS A 172 -2.86 -14.15 -24.65
N ASP A 173 -4.13 -14.29 -24.31
CA ASP A 173 -4.65 -15.07 -23.20
C ASP A 173 -5.90 -15.84 -23.63
N ALA A 174 -5.68 -17.09 -24.08
CA ALA A 174 -6.73 -17.99 -24.58
C ALA A 174 -7.84 -18.35 -23.56
N SER A 175 -7.78 -17.79 -22.34
CA SER A 175 -8.85 -17.89 -21.35
C SER A 175 -9.80 -16.69 -21.35
N VAL A 176 -9.51 -15.67 -22.15
CA VAL A 176 -10.25 -14.40 -22.22
C VAL A 176 -10.71 -14.18 -23.64
N HIS A 177 -11.99 -14.41 -23.90
CA HIS A 177 -12.59 -14.28 -25.22
C HIS A 177 -14.12 -14.17 -25.14
N PRO A 178 -14.82 -13.68 -26.17
CA PRO A 178 -16.28 -13.46 -26.18
C PRO A 178 -17.21 -14.64 -25.85
N ALA A 179 -16.67 -15.83 -25.62
CA ALA A 179 -17.41 -17.03 -25.28
C ALA A 179 -16.84 -17.74 -24.04
N ALA A 180 -15.94 -17.08 -23.31
CA ALA A 180 -15.44 -17.57 -22.04
C ALA A 180 -16.55 -17.52 -20.99
N GLU A 181 -16.38 -18.28 -19.92
CA GLU A 181 -17.24 -18.20 -18.75
C GLU A 181 -16.56 -17.29 -17.74
N GLU A 182 -17.32 -16.35 -17.17
CA GLU A 182 -16.80 -15.44 -16.14
C GLU A 182 -16.32 -16.23 -14.90
N VAL A 183 -15.13 -15.92 -14.43
CA VAL A 183 -14.57 -16.45 -13.18
C VAL A 183 -14.64 -15.33 -12.13
N PRO A 184 -15.52 -15.44 -11.12
CA PRO A 184 -15.73 -14.35 -10.17
C PRO A 184 -14.49 -13.94 -9.37
N TYR A 185 -14.31 -12.62 -9.21
CA TYR A 185 -13.33 -11.90 -8.42
C TYR A 185 -11.84 -12.14 -8.75
N ASP A 186 -11.50 -12.52 -9.98
CA ASP A 186 -10.09 -12.68 -10.38
C ASP A 186 -9.48 -11.41 -11.02
N GLY A 187 -10.29 -10.37 -11.20
CA GLY A 187 -9.95 -9.07 -11.78
C GLY A 187 -9.92 -9.06 -13.31
N ILE A 188 -10.49 -10.06 -13.97
CA ILE A 188 -10.44 -10.24 -15.42
C ILE A 188 -11.87 -10.36 -15.94
N ASP A 189 -12.22 -9.52 -16.91
CA ASP A 189 -13.41 -9.69 -17.76
C ASP A 189 -13.05 -10.80 -18.77
N GLN A 190 -13.49 -12.05 -18.53
CA GLN A 190 -13.12 -13.18 -19.37
C GLN A 190 -13.95 -13.22 -20.64
N ASP A 191 -15.24 -12.87 -20.57
CA ASP A 191 -16.16 -12.92 -21.70
C ASP A 191 -16.17 -11.65 -22.55
N CYS A 192 -15.36 -10.65 -22.17
CA CYS A 192 -15.21 -9.38 -22.87
C CYS A 192 -16.53 -8.62 -23.04
N ASP A 193 -17.55 -8.93 -22.22
CA ASP A 193 -18.80 -8.19 -22.15
C ASP A 193 -18.78 -7.28 -20.91
N PRO A 194 -18.69 -5.95 -21.10
CA PRO A 194 -18.65 -5.00 -19.98
C PRO A 194 -19.96 -4.93 -19.19
N ALA A 195 -21.00 -5.68 -19.58
CA ALA A 195 -22.22 -5.84 -18.80
C ALA A 195 -22.20 -7.05 -17.85
N THR A 196 -21.20 -7.92 -17.95
CA THR A 196 -21.04 -9.14 -17.15
C THR A 196 -19.68 -9.24 -16.48
N SER A 197 -18.82 -8.21 -16.62
CA SER A 197 -17.48 -8.20 -16.03
C SER A 197 -17.47 -8.62 -14.56
N ASP A 198 -16.55 -9.53 -14.20
CA ASP A 198 -15.98 -10.02 -12.91
C ASP A 198 -16.53 -9.54 -11.55
N VAL A 199 -17.07 -8.33 -11.47
CA VAL A 199 -17.61 -7.67 -10.29
C VAL A 199 -19.15 -7.68 -10.19
N ASP A 200 -19.84 -8.16 -11.23
CA ASP A 200 -21.30 -8.16 -11.34
C ASP A 200 -21.96 -9.54 -11.08
N VAL A 201 -21.20 -10.53 -10.60
CA VAL A 201 -21.72 -11.88 -10.30
C VAL A 201 -22.22 -11.96 -8.86
N ASP A 202 -23.53 -12.14 -8.72
CA ASP A 202 -24.22 -12.53 -7.48
C ASP A 202 -23.90 -14.00 -7.16
N VAL A 203 -22.96 -14.22 -6.24
CA VAL A 203 -22.38 -15.56 -5.99
C VAL A 203 -23.25 -16.42 -5.09
N ASP A 204 -23.93 -15.82 -4.12
CA ASP A 204 -24.79 -16.55 -3.17
C ASP A 204 -26.26 -16.66 -3.63
N GLY A 205 -26.66 -15.87 -4.63
CA GLY A 205 -27.95 -15.92 -5.30
C GLY A 205 -29.06 -15.11 -4.63
N ASP A 206 -28.73 -14.09 -3.84
CA ASP A 206 -29.71 -13.23 -3.18
C ASP A 206 -30.25 -12.07 -4.04
N GLY A 207 -29.61 -11.84 -5.19
CA GLY A 207 -29.96 -10.83 -6.18
C GLY A 207 -29.12 -9.55 -6.11
N PHE A 208 -28.11 -9.47 -5.25
CA PHE A 208 -27.15 -8.38 -5.15
C PHE A 208 -25.73 -8.93 -5.34
N ALA A 209 -24.94 -8.26 -6.18
CA ALA A 209 -23.50 -8.51 -6.27
C ALA A 209 -22.76 -7.43 -5.48
N ARG A 210 -21.45 -7.59 -5.27
CA ARG A 210 -20.60 -6.61 -4.56
C ARG A 210 -20.75 -5.18 -5.07
N ASP A 211 -20.70 -4.95 -6.39
CA ASP A 211 -20.88 -3.63 -6.99
C ASP A 211 -22.35 -3.14 -6.96
N GLY A 212 -23.28 -4.07 -6.70
CA GLY A 212 -24.68 -3.81 -6.38
C GLY A 212 -24.92 -3.32 -4.94
N GLY A 213 -23.87 -3.22 -4.12
CA GLY A 213 -23.92 -2.75 -2.73
C GLY A 213 -23.83 -3.87 -1.69
N ASP A 214 -23.59 -5.11 -2.10
CA ASP A 214 -23.38 -6.23 -1.19
C ASP A 214 -21.97 -6.19 -0.55
N CYS A 215 -21.93 -6.25 0.78
CA CYS A 215 -20.73 -6.22 1.59
C CYS A 215 -20.16 -7.61 1.89
N ASP A 216 -20.91 -8.70 1.68
CA ASP A 216 -20.46 -10.10 1.79
C ASP A 216 -21.19 -11.04 0.78
N ASP A 217 -20.85 -10.92 -0.50
CA ASP A 217 -21.35 -11.67 -1.68
C ASP A 217 -21.19 -13.22 -1.62
N ASP A 218 -20.64 -13.75 -0.52
CA ASP A 218 -20.57 -15.19 -0.23
C ASP A 218 -21.69 -15.65 0.75
N ASP A 219 -22.50 -14.73 1.30
CA ASP A 219 -23.55 -14.97 2.29
C ASP A 219 -24.88 -14.28 1.95
N ALA A 220 -25.84 -15.05 1.42
CA ALA A 220 -27.18 -14.58 1.03
C ALA A 220 -28.04 -13.98 2.17
N GLY A 221 -27.51 -13.93 3.40
CA GLY A 221 -28.07 -13.19 4.53
C GLY A 221 -27.58 -11.74 4.65
N VAL A 222 -26.58 -11.35 3.87
CA VAL A 222 -25.91 -10.04 3.91
C VAL A 222 -26.15 -9.35 2.57
N PHE A 223 -26.99 -8.32 2.55
CA PHE A 223 -27.32 -7.58 1.33
C PHE A 223 -27.96 -6.23 1.65
N PRO A 224 -27.97 -5.27 0.71
CA PRO A 224 -28.66 -4.01 0.89
C PRO A 224 -30.12 -4.20 1.35
N PHE A 225 -30.47 -3.57 2.46
CA PHE A 225 -31.81 -3.65 3.09
C PHE A 225 -32.15 -5.01 3.73
N ALA A 226 -31.16 -5.86 4.02
CA ALA A 226 -31.37 -6.96 4.95
C ALA A 226 -31.86 -6.44 6.31
N THR A 227 -32.31 -7.34 7.18
CA THR A 227 -32.70 -6.95 8.54
C THR A 227 -31.54 -7.23 9.46
N GLU A 228 -31.05 -6.19 10.13
CA GLU A 228 -30.02 -6.31 11.15
C GLU A 228 -30.44 -7.28 12.26
N THR A 229 -29.54 -8.20 12.59
CA THR A 229 -29.63 -9.13 13.72
C THR A 229 -28.73 -8.61 14.83
N PRO A 230 -29.28 -7.94 15.86
CA PRO A 230 -28.44 -7.22 16.82
C PRO A 230 -27.43 -8.11 17.56
N TYR A 231 -26.21 -7.62 17.63
CA TYR A 231 -25.04 -8.13 18.34
C TYR A 231 -24.47 -9.46 17.82
N ASP A 232 -24.57 -9.75 16.52
CA ASP A 232 -23.94 -10.93 15.93
C ASP A 232 -22.59 -10.65 15.24
N GLY A 233 -22.21 -9.37 15.15
CA GLY A 233 -20.95 -8.87 14.63
C GLY A 233 -20.89 -8.77 13.11
N ILE A 234 -22.03 -8.90 12.42
CA ILE A 234 -22.15 -8.84 10.97
C ILE A 234 -23.02 -7.62 10.62
N ASP A 235 -22.59 -6.83 9.65
CA ASP A 235 -23.38 -5.76 9.04
C ASP A 235 -24.22 -6.42 7.93
N GLN A 236 -25.46 -6.83 8.23
CA GLN A 236 -26.27 -7.57 7.27
C GLN A 236 -26.84 -6.68 6.19
N ASP A 237 -27.21 -5.44 6.53
CA ASP A 237 -27.87 -4.55 5.57
C ASP A 237 -26.92 -3.67 4.76
N CYS A 238 -25.61 -3.85 4.99
CA CYS A 238 -24.50 -3.17 4.34
C CYS A 238 -24.58 -1.64 4.48
N ASP A 239 -25.24 -1.18 5.53
CA ASP A 239 -25.32 0.22 5.91
C ASP A 239 -24.65 0.41 7.26
N ALA A 240 -23.41 0.93 7.24
CA ALA A 240 -22.65 1.25 8.44
C ALA A 240 -23.34 2.30 9.37
N SER A 241 -24.49 2.87 8.97
CA SER A 241 -25.32 3.75 9.79
C SER A 241 -26.49 3.06 10.50
N THR A 242 -26.74 1.78 10.22
CA THR A 242 -27.65 0.87 10.93
C THR A 242 -26.78 -0.10 11.75
N PRO A 243 -26.31 0.31 12.93
CA PRO A 243 -25.20 -0.38 13.55
C PRO A 243 -25.74 -1.55 14.38
N ASP A 244 -25.29 -2.76 14.03
CA ASP A 244 -25.40 -4.00 14.81
C ASP A 244 -25.09 -3.83 16.33
N ASP A 245 -24.31 -2.79 16.68
CA ASP A 245 -23.79 -2.49 18.01
C ASP A 245 -24.24 -1.14 18.63
N ASP A 246 -25.13 -0.34 18.00
CA ASP A 246 -25.65 0.98 18.49
C ASP A 246 -27.15 1.09 18.11
N LEU A 247 -28.01 0.44 18.91
CA LEU A 247 -29.42 0.22 18.56
C LEU A 247 -30.29 1.49 18.64
N ASP A 248 -29.90 2.49 19.43
CA ASP A 248 -30.65 3.76 19.55
C ASP A 248 -30.06 4.93 18.74
N GLY A 249 -28.84 4.78 18.21
CA GLY A 249 -28.21 5.69 17.25
C GLY A 249 -27.63 6.94 17.90
N ASP A 250 -27.24 6.89 19.17
CA ASP A 250 -26.64 8.01 19.88
C ASP A 250 -25.12 8.16 19.64
N GLY A 251 -24.52 7.17 18.97
CA GLY A 251 -23.11 7.12 18.61
C GLY A 251 -22.21 6.40 19.62
N TRP A 252 -22.78 5.78 20.66
CA TRP A 252 -22.10 4.89 21.59
C TRP A 252 -22.42 3.44 21.26
N ARG A 253 -21.42 2.56 21.38
CA ARG A 253 -21.62 1.12 21.14
C ARG A 253 -21.99 0.45 22.44
N ARG A 254 -22.79 -0.62 22.41
CA ARG A 254 -23.19 -1.46 23.56
C ARG A 254 -22.08 -1.83 24.56
N VAL A 255 -20.82 -1.93 24.12
CA VAL A 255 -19.71 -2.23 25.04
C VAL A 255 -19.39 -1.08 25.99
N ASP A 256 -19.67 0.13 25.55
CA ASP A 256 -19.46 1.38 26.26
C ASP A 256 -20.79 1.96 26.78
N ASP A 257 -21.93 1.62 26.15
CA ASP A 257 -23.28 2.03 26.55
C ASP A 257 -23.94 1.02 27.52
N CYS A 258 -24.41 1.51 28.65
CA CYS A 258 -25.08 0.72 29.68
C CYS A 258 -26.58 0.46 29.42
N ASP A 259 -27.23 1.21 28.52
CA ASP A 259 -28.57 0.93 28.00
C ASP A 259 -28.71 1.35 26.52
N ASP A 260 -28.14 0.51 25.65
CA ASP A 260 -28.12 0.63 24.17
C ASP A 260 -29.50 0.78 23.47
N GLY A 261 -30.60 0.80 24.22
CA GLY A 261 -31.95 1.03 23.70
C GLY A 261 -32.54 2.39 24.08
N ASP A 262 -31.81 3.23 24.79
CA ASP A 262 -32.21 4.57 25.22
C ASP A 262 -31.10 5.62 24.99
N PRO A 263 -31.24 6.51 23.98
CA PRO A 263 -30.18 7.43 23.57
C PRO A 263 -29.91 8.58 24.56
N ALA A 264 -30.53 8.51 25.75
CA ALA A 264 -30.28 9.39 26.88
C ALA A 264 -29.36 8.75 27.95
N ILE A 265 -29.02 7.48 27.81
CA ILE A 265 -28.17 6.72 28.73
C ILE A 265 -26.91 6.35 27.95
N HIS A 266 -25.79 6.97 28.26
CA HIS A 266 -24.51 6.75 27.59
C HIS A 266 -23.36 7.41 28.37
N PRO A 267 -22.08 7.05 28.16
CA PRO A 267 -20.93 7.54 28.94
C PRO A 267 -20.68 9.05 29.02
N SER A 268 -21.40 9.83 28.22
CA SER A 268 -21.34 11.30 28.24
C SER A 268 -22.67 11.95 28.59
N ALA A 269 -23.66 11.17 29.00
CA ALA A 269 -24.92 11.68 29.49
C ALA A 269 -24.69 12.47 30.78
N THR A 270 -25.63 13.34 31.11
CA THR A 270 -25.60 14.08 32.37
C THR A 270 -26.46 13.34 33.37
N GLU A 271 -25.87 13.01 34.51
CA GLU A 271 -26.57 12.37 35.63
C GLU A 271 -27.79 13.17 36.08
N VAL A 272 -28.90 12.47 36.30
CA VAL A 272 -30.10 12.99 36.95
C VAL A 272 -30.14 12.41 38.36
N PRO A 273 -29.79 13.18 39.40
CA PRO A 273 -29.66 12.64 40.74
C PRO A 273 -30.96 12.03 41.27
N TYR A 274 -30.84 10.88 41.93
CA TYR A 274 -31.88 10.20 42.71
C TYR A 274 -33.04 9.59 41.89
N ASP A 275 -32.87 9.39 40.58
CA ASP A 275 -33.90 8.75 39.75
C ASP A 275 -33.72 7.21 39.61
N GLY A 276 -32.62 6.68 40.14
CA GLY A 276 -32.27 5.26 40.16
C GLY A 276 -31.70 4.73 38.85
N ILE A 277 -31.38 5.60 37.88
CA ILE A 277 -30.76 5.27 36.60
C ILE A 277 -29.33 5.81 36.60
N ASP A 278 -28.39 5.01 36.11
CA ASP A 278 -27.00 5.41 35.86
C ASP A 278 -26.94 5.90 34.41
N GLN A 279 -27.06 7.21 34.19
CA GLN A 279 -27.11 7.74 32.83
C GLN A 279 -25.71 7.78 32.21
N ASP A 280 -24.66 8.04 32.99
CA ASP A 280 -23.29 8.20 32.50
C ASP A 280 -22.45 6.91 32.53
N CYS A 281 -23.06 5.78 32.86
CA CYS A 281 -22.48 4.44 32.84
C CYS A 281 -21.20 4.29 33.68
N THR A 282 -21.04 5.09 34.73
CA THR A 282 -19.83 5.07 35.56
C THR A 282 -19.97 4.14 36.76
N SER A 283 -20.83 4.48 37.72
CA SER A 283 -20.83 3.83 39.04
C SER A 283 -22.19 3.79 39.73
N GLY A 284 -23.27 3.93 38.97
CA GLY A 284 -24.64 4.06 39.48
C GLY A 284 -25.13 5.51 39.49
N ASP A 285 -26.44 5.66 39.68
CA ASP A 285 -27.12 6.94 39.90
C ASP A 285 -26.36 7.81 40.91
N LEU A 286 -26.19 9.08 40.56
CA LEU A 286 -25.55 10.09 41.39
C LEU A 286 -26.40 10.36 42.65
N VAL A 287 -25.95 9.78 43.77
CA VAL A 287 -26.60 9.87 45.10
C VAL A 287 -25.84 10.73 46.13
N ASP A 288 -24.82 11.46 45.70
CA ASP A 288 -23.95 12.28 46.55
C ASP A 288 -23.82 13.67 45.92
N VAL A 289 -24.77 14.55 46.25
CA VAL A 289 -24.75 15.95 45.82
C VAL A 289 -24.47 16.81 47.05
N ASP A 290 -23.29 16.69 47.65
CA ASP A 290 -22.85 17.51 48.80
C ASP A 290 -23.17 19.00 48.58
N ASP A 291 -24.11 19.53 49.37
CA ASP A 291 -24.51 20.94 49.39
C ASP A 291 -23.44 21.87 50.00
N GLY A 292 -22.33 21.29 50.47
CA GLY A 292 -21.14 21.93 50.96
C GLY A 292 -21.10 22.16 52.47
N ASP A 293 -21.99 21.56 53.26
CA ASP A 293 -21.88 21.56 54.73
C ASP A 293 -20.89 20.50 55.27
N GLY A 294 -20.48 19.54 54.43
CA GLY A 294 -19.54 18.49 54.79
C GLY A 294 -20.15 17.31 55.54
N SER A 295 -21.48 17.17 55.50
CA SER A 295 -22.27 16.02 55.91
C SER A 295 -22.79 15.28 54.65
N LEU A 296 -22.96 13.97 54.75
CA LEU A 296 -23.47 13.12 53.67
C LEU A 296 -24.76 12.45 54.14
N VAL A 297 -25.68 12.12 53.23
CA VAL A 297 -26.88 11.31 53.56
C VAL A 297 -26.53 10.05 54.36
N CYS A 298 -25.44 9.35 54.00
CA CYS A 298 -25.04 8.13 54.69
C CYS A 298 -24.50 8.36 56.12
N ASP A 299 -24.10 9.59 56.43
CA ASP A 299 -23.59 10.01 57.73
C ASP A 299 -24.67 10.68 58.60
N GLY A 300 -25.91 10.74 58.12
CA GLY A 300 -27.09 11.19 58.87
C GLY A 300 -27.71 12.48 58.36
N ASP A 301 -27.26 13.00 57.21
CA ASP A 301 -27.86 14.18 56.58
C ASP A 301 -29.33 13.95 56.24
N CYS A 302 -30.18 14.88 56.66
CA CYS A 302 -31.62 14.79 56.44
C CYS A 302 -32.12 15.63 55.26
N ASP A 303 -31.27 16.44 54.61
CA ASP A 303 -31.55 17.15 53.36
C ASP A 303 -30.25 17.55 52.63
N ASP A 304 -29.66 16.62 51.88
CA ASP A 304 -28.40 16.74 51.10
C ASP A 304 -28.38 17.88 50.07
N GLY A 305 -29.52 18.55 49.84
CA GLY A 305 -29.62 19.72 48.98
C GLY A 305 -29.60 21.06 49.73
N ASN A 306 -29.40 21.04 51.05
CA ASN A 306 -29.60 22.18 51.93
C ASN A 306 -28.60 22.22 53.10
N ASN A 307 -27.53 23.00 52.91
CA ASN A 307 -26.38 23.11 53.81
C ASN A 307 -26.64 23.73 55.20
N THR A 308 -27.91 23.86 55.59
CA THR A 308 -28.33 24.21 56.95
C THR A 308 -29.09 23.07 57.63
N ARG A 309 -29.11 21.86 57.06
CA ARG A 309 -29.86 20.70 57.59
C ARG A 309 -29.01 19.44 57.67
N TYR A 310 -28.15 19.38 58.68
CA TYR A 310 -27.19 18.31 58.89
C TYR A 310 -27.03 17.97 60.37
N PRO A 311 -26.56 16.75 60.73
CA PRO A 311 -26.27 16.35 62.09
C PRO A 311 -25.49 17.39 62.92
N GLY A 312 -26.16 17.96 63.92
CA GLY A 312 -25.57 18.96 64.82
C GLY A 312 -25.47 20.38 64.27
N ALA A 313 -26.18 20.71 63.20
CA ALA A 313 -26.39 22.10 62.80
C ALA A 313 -27.11 22.88 63.91
N PRO A 314 -27.02 24.22 63.96
CA PRO A 314 -27.85 25.00 64.88
C PRO A 314 -29.32 25.00 64.43
N GLU A 315 -30.22 24.68 65.35
CA GLU A 315 -31.67 24.85 65.16
C GLU A 315 -32.05 26.31 64.89
N LEU A 316 -32.93 26.51 63.91
CA LEU A 316 -33.54 27.77 63.55
C LEU A 316 -35.04 27.65 63.74
N CYS A 317 -35.72 28.74 64.10
CA CYS A 317 -37.18 28.73 64.25
C CYS A 317 -37.85 28.96 62.88
N ASP A 318 -37.63 28.03 61.97
CA ASP A 318 -38.11 28.08 60.59
C ASP A 318 -39.05 26.90 60.22
N GLY A 319 -39.34 26.03 61.18
CA GLY A 319 -40.22 24.87 61.05
C GLY A 319 -39.52 23.66 60.44
N LEU A 320 -38.18 23.65 60.42
CA LEU A 320 -37.35 22.56 59.93
C LEU A 320 -36.51 22.01 61.09
N ASP A 321 -36.21 20.72 61.03
CA ASP A 321 -35.26 20.05 61.92
C ASP A 321 -33.85 20.28 61.33
N ASN A 322 -33.13 21.33 61.75
CA ASN A 322 -31.85 21.68 61.16
C ASN A 322 -30.75 20.70 61.56
N ASP A 323 -30.80 20.14 62.76
CA ASP A 323 -29.75 19.32 63.32
C ASP A 323 -29.94 17.81 63.12
N CYS A 324 -31.04 17.44 62.46
CA CYS A 324 -31.45 16.08 62.09
C CYS A 324 -31.63 15.15 63.31
N ASP A 325 -31.96 15.67 64.49
CA ASP A 325 -32.18 14.88 65.70
C ASP A 325 -33.62 14.32 65.83
N GLY A 326 -34.53 14.81 64.98
CA GLY A 326 -35.93 14.40 64.89
C GLY A 326 -36.92 15.28 65.67
N GLU A 327 -36.45 16.26 66.42
CA GLU A 327 -37.26 17.35 66.97
C GLU A 327 -37.24 18.56 66.02
N ILE A 328 -38.26 19.43 66.08
CA ILE A 328 -38.35 20.61 65.20
C ILE A 328 -38.32 21.86 66.07
N ASP A 329 -37.49 22.84 65.70
CA ASP A 329 -37.38 24.15 66.34
C ASP A 329 -37.08 24.07 67.86
N ASN A 330 -36.32 23.07 68.32
CA ASN A 330 -35.97 22.83 69.74
C ASN A 330 -34.83 23.71 70.27
N VAL A 331 -34.86 25.01 69.94
CA VAL A 331 -33.87 25.99 70.37
C VAL A 331 -33.91 26.18 71.90
N ASP A 332 -32.80 25.87 72.57
CA ASP A 332 -32.54 26.09 74.01
C ASP A 332 -31.18 26.80 74.15
N VAL A 333 -31.20 28.13 74.21
CA VAL A 333 -29.96 28.94 74.16
C VAL A 333 -29.21 28.98 75.49
N ASP A 334 -29.90 28.87 76.62
CA ASP A 334 -29.29 28.93 77.94
C ASP A 334 -29.02 27.57 78.61
N GLY A 335 -29.57 26.50 78.06
CA GLY A 335 -29.33 25.12 78.43
C GLY A 335 -30.09 24.65 79.67
N ASP A 336 -31.22 25.26 80.00
CA ASP A 336 -32.07 24.85 81.13
C ASP A 336 -33.05 23.71 80.80
N GLY A 337 -33.15 23.36 79.51
CA GLY A 337 -33.95 22.26 78.99
C GLY A 337 -35.36 22.64 78.53
N PHE A 338 -35.69 23.93 78.47
CA PHE A 338 -36.93 24.43 77.89
C PHE A 338 -36.66 25.24 76.62
N SER A 339 -37.45 25.00 75.56
CA SER A 339 -37.24 25.68 74.29
C SER A 339 -37.93 27.05 74.24
N ASP A 340 -37.39 27.98 73.46
CA ASP A 340 -37.91 29.34 73.24
C ASP A 340 -39.41 29.32 72.87
N ILE A 341 -40.22 30.09 73.60
CA ILE A 341 -41.65 30.30 73.31
C ILE A 341 -41.89 30.86 71.91
N ALA A 342 -40.95 31.62 71.33
CA ALA A 342 -41.03 32.12 69.96
C ALA A 342 -41.00 30.99 68.92
N CYS A 343 -40.47 29.83 69.31
CA CYS A 343 -40.26 28.64 68.48
C CYS A 343 -41.26 27.53 68.84
N GLY A 344 -42.30 27.85 69.62
CA GLY A 344 -43.34 26.92 70.03
C GLY A 344 -43.03 26.16 71.32
N GLY A 345 -41.91 26.45 71.97
CA GLY A 345 -41.57 25.96 73.29
C GLY A 345 -42.32 26.69 74.41
N THR A 346 -41.77 26.61 75.63
CA THR A 346 -42.42 27.10 76.85
C THR A 346 -41.57 28.06 77.67
N ASP A 347 -40.33 28.30 77.25
CA ASP A 347 -39.41 29.25 77.88
C ASP A 347 -39.76 30.69 77.44
N CYS A 348 -40.06 31.54 78.41
CA CYS A 348 -40.45 32.92 78.17
C CYS A 348 -39.27 33.91 78.06
N ASP A 349 -38.03 33.51 78.42
CA ASP A 349 -36.77 34.21 78.15
C ASP A 349 -35.61 33.20 78.02
N ASP A 350 -35.50 32.59 76.83
CA ASP A 350 -34.52 31.56 76.42
C ASP A 350 -33.03 31.97 76.53
N ARG A 351 -32.76 33.16 77.07
CA ARG A 351 -31.39 33.63 77.39
C ARG A 351 -31.12 33.63 78.89
N SER A 352 -32.05 33.17 79.69
CA SER A 352 -32.04 33.21 81.15
C SER A 352 -32.53 31.89 81.74
N PRO A 353 -31.63 31.05 82.30
CA PRO A 353 -31.97 29.72 82.84
C PRO A 353 -32.72 29.79 84.19
N LEU A 354 -33.28 30.96 84.48
CA LEU A 354 -34.11 31.29 85.64
C LEU A 354 -35.52 31.70 85.18
N ALA A 355 -35.87 31.51 83.91
CA ALA A 355 -37.12 31.94 83.30
C ALA A 355 -37.78 30.79 82.52
N ALA A 356 -38.28 29.79 83.23
CA ALA A 356 -38.85 28.58 82.62
C ALA A 356 -40.05 28.07 83.42
N PRO A 357 -40.93 27.24 82.80
CA PRO A 357 -42.11 26.70 83.49
C PRO A 357 -41.79 26.03 84.83
N ASP A 358 -42.70 26.22 85.79
CA ASP A 358 -42.62 25.64 87.15
C ASP A 358 -41.40 26.10 87.99
N MET A 359 -40.69 27.14 87.55
CA MET A 359 -39.67 27.80 88.37
C MET A 359 -40.32 28.63 89.49
N VAL A 360 -39.51 29.11 90.43
CA VAL A 360 -39.99 29.96 91.53
C VAL A 360 -39.65 31.40 91.22
N GLU A 361 -40.67 32.26 91.23
CA GLU A 361 -40.55 33.72 91.10
C GLU A 361 -39.44 34.32 91.99
N ILE A 362 -38.55 35.07 91.36
CA ILE A 362 -37.49 35.85 92.00
C ILE A 362 -38.00 37.26 92.21
N CYS A 363 -38.76 37.42 93.29
CA CYS A 363 -39.40 38.68 93.64
C CYS A 363 -38.51 39.94 93.48
N GLY A 364 -38.95 40.87 92.65
CA GLY A 364 -38.41 42.21 92.45
C GLY A 364 -37.35 42.33 91.35
N ASP A 365 -37.14 41.29 90.54
CA ASP A 365 -36.32 41.37 89.33
C ASP A 365 -37.12 41.83 88.09
N GLY A 366 -38.46 41.79 88.17
CA GLY A 366 -39.37 42.21 87.11
C GLY A 366 -39.42 41.24 85.93
N ALA A 367 -38.94 40.01 86.11
CA ALA A 367 -39.07 38.90 85.18
C ALA A 367 -40.27 38.02 85.56
N ASP A 368 -40.77 37.27 84.59
CA ASP A 368 -41.71 36.17 84.79
C ASP A 368 -40.83 34.92 84.83
N ASN A 369 -40.43 34.48 86.02
CA ASN A 369 -39.47 33.39 86.17
C ASN A 369 -40.12 32.03 85.94
N ASP A 370 -41.41 31.89 86.24
CA ASP A 370 -42.16 30.63 86.12
C ASP A 370 -42.98 30.51 84.82
N CYS A 371 -42.89 31.53 83.96
CA CYS A 371 -43.56 31.65 82.67
C CYS A 371 -45.08 31.47 82.72
N ASN A 372 -45.71 31.84 83.85
CA ASN A 372 -47.16 31.76 84.03
C ASN A 372 -47.92 32.97 83.47
N THR A 373 -47.22 33.93 82.86
CA THR A 373 -47.67 35.23 82.31
C THR A 373 -47.87 36.35 83.33
N VAL A 374 -47.54 36.12 84.60
CA VAL A 374 -47.69 37.08 85.69
C VAL A 374 -46.34 37.29 86.37
N ILE A 375 -45.83 38.51 86.26
CA ILE A 375 -44.54 38.92 86.83
C ILE A 375 -44.67 39.09 88.36
N ASP A 376 -43.67 38.61 89.10
CA ASP A 376 -43.51 38.81 90.55
C ASP A 376 -44.78 38.39 91.33
N ASP A 377 -45.28 37.17 91.13
CA ASP A 377 -46.57 36.72 91.67
C ASP A 377 -46.49 35.62 92.74
N LEU A 378 -45.31 35.37 93.30
CA LEU A 378 -45.07 34.33 94.30
C LEU A 378 -46.14 34.29 95.42
N ASP A 379 -46.88 33.19 95.48
CA ASP A 379 -47.77 32.81 96.58
C ASP A 379 -47.22 31.54 97.26
N ALA A 380 -46.39 31.73 98.28
CA ALA A 380 -45.60 30.65 98.86
C ALA A 380 -46.42 29.64 99.69
N ASP A 381 -47.59 30.05 100.21
CA ASP A 381 -48.46 29.17 101.00
C ASP A 381 -49.82 28.86 100.36
N GLY A 382 -50.11 29.43 99.19
CA GLY A 382 -51.24 29.07 98.35
C GLY A 382 -52.57 29.67 98.81
N ASP A 383 -52.55 30.74 99.62
CA ASP A 383 -53.76 31.39 100.14
C ASP A 383 -54.39 32.41 99.16
N GLY A 384 -53.72 32.66 98.04
CA GLY A 384 -54.11 33.60 96.98
C GLY A 384 -53.67 35.04 97.23
N VAL A 385 -52.80 35.29 98.21
CA VAL A 385 -52.23 36.61 98.51
C VAL A 385 -50.74 36.62 98.19
N ILE A 386 -50.35 37.46 97.22
CA ILE A 386 -48.95 37.56 96.77
C ILE A 386 -48.04 38.00 97.93
N SER A 387 -46.87 37.37 98.00
CA SER A 387 -45.82 37.67 98.97
C SER A 387 -45.46 39.14 98.99
N ARG A 388 -45.24 39.70 100.18
CA ARG A 388 -44.71 41.07 100.31
C ARG A 388 -43.34 41.25 99.65
N ALA A 389 -42.54 40.19 99.53
CA ALA A 389 -41.27 40.26 98.81
C ALA A 389 -41.49 40.62 97.33
N CYS A 390 -42.57 40.11 96.75
CA CYS A 390 -43.04 40.32 95.38
C CYS A 390 -43.95 41.57 95.24
N GLY A 391 -43.96 42.46 96.24
CA GLY A 391 -44.78 43.68 96.21
C GLY A 391 -46.27 43.48 96.55
N GLY A 392 -46.66 42.27 96.95
CA GLY A 392 -47.99 41.95 97.44
C GLY A 392 -48.23 42.37 98.90
N THR A 393 -49.29 41.81 99.50
CA THR A 393 -49.72 42.17 100.87
C THR A 393 -49.55 41.06 101.89
N ASP A 394 -49.18 39.84 101.48
CA ASP A 394 -48.97 38.73 102.42
C ASP A 394 -47.71 38.96 103.26
N CYS A 395 -47.85 38.84 104.58
CA CYS A 395 -46.77 39.02 105.53
C CYS A 395 -46.40 37.73 106.28
N ASN A 396 -47.08 36.62 105.98
CA ASN A 396 -46.89 35.33 106.62
C ASN A 396 -46.87 34.19 105.60
N ASP A 397 -45.88 34.20 104.71
CA ASP A 397 -45.60 33.28 103.58
C ASP A 397 -45.35 31.79 104.00
N SER A 398 -46.10 31.26 104.96
CA SER A 398 -45.89 29.96 105.61
C SER A 398 -47.17 29.36 106.21
N SER A 399 -48.33 30.01 106.03
CA SER A 399 -49.60 29.61 106.63
C SER A 399 -50.77 30.13 105.80
N GLU A 400 -51.65 29.22 105.36
CA GLU A 400 -52.90 29.45 104.59
C GLU A 400 -53.98 30.34 105.26
N LEU A 401 -53.63 31.17 106.24
CA LEU A 401 -54.52 32.06 106.98
C LEU A 401 -54.05 33.51 106.81
N ALA A 402 -54.82 34.28 106.05
CA ALA A 402 -54.65 35.71 105.81
C ALA A 402 -54.58 36.60 107.06
#